data_AF-A0AAD9GGC2-F1
#
_entry.id   AF-A0AAD9GGC2-F1
#
_cell.length_a   1.000
_cell.length_b   1.000
_cell.length_c   1.000
_cell.angle_alpha   90.00
_cell.angle_beta   90.00
_cell.angle_gamma   90.00
#
_symmetry.space_group_name_H-M   'P 1'
#
loop_
_entity.id
_entity.type
_entity.pdbx_description
1 polymer ?
#
loop_
_entity_poly.entity_id
_entity_poly.type
_entity_poly.pdbx_seq_one_letter_code
_entity_poly.pdbx_strand_id
1 'polypeptide(L)'
;MTYMWKPVSKRLQHSLNPHSALVPFPPQFYSAELLADWVFNVAKYRPLQLNLESCEDSEEVCEAVLRKFQRWPDTKMAQTSAHYDELIQKTNQDCQEQVQLYIQDVRGKLNAGANALFWLDLLQPLTHQASMPREEVQEVLIALLEELKSVEGVFEQLMKTNERFWRVLTLPLRLEPLFRGVSMLALCGHAASANEAMQLLAMFAEQYTAFPRNKRALLVGLSIVASVGTFPISDLSGLGELLEPFRDQLSKPLTLMVPDWIAGVDRVLSVLEESLTNQWASCERAPLEEELKLAMEKIVQEAFKRLSHALRTNQLYAMRKGSSVNQTCPNINIVREGKALFMQLNR
;
A
#
# COMPACT_ATOMS: atom_id res chain seq x y z
N MET A 1 -6.97 -11.64 56.63
CA MET A 1 -6.33 -12.75 55.90
C MET A 1 -5.03 -12.20 55.34
N THR A 2 -3.92 -12.04 56.08
CA THR A 2 -3.10 -13.07 56.77
C THR A 2 -2.86 -14.25 55.82
N TYR A 3 -1.65 -14.49 55.29
CA TYR A 3 -0.44 -14.84 56.04
C TYR A 3 0.90 -14.34 55.47
N MET A 4 1.86 -14.21 56.40
CA MET A 4 3.28 -13.88 56.26
C MET A 4 4.18 -15.10 55.98
N TRP A 5 5.20 -14.87 55.14
CA TRP A 5 6.65 -15.20 55.25
C TRP A 5 7.20 -16.61 55.57
N LYS A 6 7.96 -17.10 54.56
CA LYS A 6 9.32 -17.73 54.58
C LYS A 6 9.49 -19.16 55.17
N PRO A 7 10.66 -19.81 55.00
CA PRO A 7 11.31 -20.27 53.76
C PRO A 7 11.76 -21.75 53.88
N VAL A 8 12.02 -22.47 52.79
CA VAL A 8 12.78 -23.72 52.88
C VAL A 8 13.87 -23.76 51.82
N SER A 9 15.09 -23.49 52.28
CA SER A 9 16.29 -24.01 51.64
C SER A 9 16.23 -25.53 51.62
N LYS A 10 16.36 -26.13 50.43
CA LYS A 10 17.02 -27.42 50.30
C LYS A 10 18.05 -27.33 49.19
N ARG A 11 19.31 -27.31 49.62
CA ARG A 11 20.46 -27.73 48.82
C ARG A 11 20.12 -29.06 48.16
N LEU A 12 20.32 -29.15 46.85
CA LEU A 12 20.74 -30.41 46.23
C LEU A 12 22.21 -30.26 45.88
N GLN A 13 23.05 -30.50 46.88
CA GLN A 13 24.35 -31.10 46.67
C GLN A 13 24.10 -32.59 46.38
N HIS A 14 24.29 -33.02 45.14
CA HIS A 14 24.79 -34.35 44.84
C HIS A 14 26.05 -34.11 44.01
N SER A 15 27.23 -34.04 44.63
CA SER A 15 28.03 -35.22 45.02
C SER A 15 28.22 -36.16 43.85
N LEU A 16 29.33 -35.95 43.16
CA LEU A 16 30.04 -36.94 42.36
C LEU A 16 30.05 -38.29 43.09
N ASN A 17 29.56 -39.33 42.43
CA ASN A 17 29.90 -40.72 42.77
C ASN A 17 30.28 -41.42 41.45
N PRO A 18 31.50 -41.98 41.32
CA PRO A 18 32.04 -42.39 40.02
C PRO A 18 31.77 -43.87 39.72
N HIS A 19 30.61 -44.44 40.06
CA HIS A 19 30.29 -45.82 39.66
C HIS A 19 28.79 -46.04 39.51
N SER A 20 28.21 -45.53 38.42
CA SER A 20 26.97 -46.06 37.83
C SER A 20 26.85 -45.50 36.42
N ALA A 21 26.98 -46.38 35.43
CA ALA A 21 26.75 -46.08 34.02
C ALA A 21 25.26 -45.78 33.80
N LEU A 22 24.88 -44.52 33.97
CA LEU A 22 23.65 -43.95 33.45
C LEU A 22 24.07 -42.94 32.39
N VAL A 23 23.66 -43.20 31.15
CA VAL A 23 23.83 -42.28 30.03
C VAL A 23 23.28 -40.92 30.47
N PRO A 24 24.10 -39.85 30.55
CA PRO A 24 23.59 -38.58 31.02
C PRO A 24 22.65 -38.05 29.94
N PHE A 25 21.37 -37.91 30.28
CA PHE A 25 20.44 -37.18 29.44
C PHE A 25 21.03 -35.78 29.20
N PRO A 26 21.04 -35.31 27.96
CA PRO A 26 21.55 -33.98 27.66
C PRO A 26 20.76 -32.92 28.44
N PRO A 27 21.41 -31.87 28.97
CA PRO A 27 20.71 -30.82 29.69
C PRO A 27 19.63 -30.20 28.78
N GLN A 28 18.44 -30.04 29.35
CA GLN A 28 17.25 -29.50 28.69
C GLN A 28 17.00 -28.07 29.18
N PHE A 29 16.71 -27.15 28.26
CA PHE A 29 16.39 -25.76 28.56
C PHE A 29 15.02 -25.40 28.01
N TYR A 30 14.23 -24.66 28.79
CA TYR A 30 12.87 -24.25 28.40
C TYR A 30 12.83 -22.82 27.81
N SER A 31 13.97 -22.13 27.72
CA SER A 31 14.10 -20.86 27.02
C SER A 31 15.53 -20.60 26.52
N ALA A 32 15.66 -19.71 25.55
CA ALA A 32 16.95 -19.29 25.01
C ALA A 32 17.83 -18.56 26.06
N GLU A 33 17.23 -17.83 27.00
CA GLU A 33 17.95 -17.14 28.07
C GLU A 33 18.59 -18.11 29.06
N LEU A 34 17.89 -19.19 29.43
CA LEU A 34 18.43 -20.20 30.34
C LEU A 34 19.60 -20.95 29.71
N LEU A 35 19.51 -21.22 28.40
CA LEU A 35 20.61 -21.77 27.63
C LEU A 35 21.79 -20.79 27.57
N ALA A 36 21.55 -19.51 27.27
CA ALA A 36 22.58 -18.48 27.23
C ALA A 36 23.31 -18.33 28.58
N ASP A 37 22.59 -18.39 29.70
CA ASP A 37 23.13 -18.36 31.05
C ASP A 37 24.05 -19.55 31.32
N TRP A 38 23.64 -20.75 30.91
CA TRP A 38 24.45 -21.94 31.02
C TRP A 38 25.72 -21.82 30.17
N VAL A 39 25.60 -21.42 28.89
CA VAL A 39 26.73 -21.22 27.98
C VAL A 39 27.72 -20.25 28.59
N PHE A 40 27.24 -19.12 29.11
CA PHE A 40 28.06 -18.11 29.77
C PHE A 40 28.80 -18.65 30.99
N ASN A 41 28.14 -19.45 31.83
CA ASN A 41 28.76 -20.02 33.01
C ASN A 41 29.79 -21.10 32.70
N VAL A 42 29.57 -21.92 31.67
CA VAL A 42 30.52 -22.96 31.27
C VAL A 42 31.73 -22.36 30.54
N ALA A 43 31.52 -21.34 29.72
CA ALA A 43 32.58 -20.63 29.00
C ALA A 43 33.63 -19.98 29.92
N LYS A 44 33.29 -19.68 31.18
CA LYS A 44 34.24 -19.16 32.17
C LYS A 44 35.37 -20.15 32.50
N TYR A 45 35.09 -21.44 32.41
CA TYR A 45 36.00 -22.48 32.89
C TYR A 45 36.65 -23.27 31.76
N ARG A 46 36.03 -23.35 30.57
CA ARG A 46 36.51 -24.17 29.46
C ARG A 46 36.11 -23.62 28.08
N PRO A 47 36.87 -23.96 27.01
CA PRO A 47 36.47 -23.60 25.65
C PRO A 47 35.23 -24.38 25.25
N LEU A 48 34.41 -23.79 24.38
CA LEU A 48 33.15 -24.37 23.90
C LEU A 48 33.02 -24.14 22.40
N GLN A 49 32.55 -25.14 21.66
CA GLN A 49 32.09 -24.99 20.29
C GLN A 49 30.59 -25.21 20.27
N LEU A 50 29.84 -24.16 19.93
CA LEU A 50 28.39 -24.20 19.77
C LEU A 50 28.06 -24.37 18.29
N ASN A 51 27.20 -25.32 17.97
CA ASN A 51 26.64 -25.49 16.65
C ASN A 51 25.11 -25.42 16.72
N LEU A 52 24.55 -24.55 15.87
CA LEU A 52 23.12 -24.25 15.78
C LEU A 52 22.52 -24.71 14.44
N GLU A 53 23.29 -25.38 13.57
CA GLU A 53 22.86 -25.84 12.24
C GLU A 53 21.58 -26.70 12.27
N SER A 54 21.32 -27.39 13.37
CA SER A 54 20.17 -28.27 13.58
C SER A 54 19.05 -27.67 14.44
N CYS A 55 19.12 -26.37 14.78
CA CYS A 55 18.16 -25.73 15.68
C CYS A 55 17.10 -24.93 14.90
N GLU A 56 15.84 -25.35 15.00
CA GLU A 56 14.70 -24.48 14.68
C GLU A 56 14.73 -23.24 15.60
N ASP A 57 14.45 -22.05 15.06
CA ASP A 57 14.57 -20.75 15.72
C ASP A 57 15.99 -20.41 16.23
N SER A 58 17.03 -20.74 15.45
CA SER A 58 18.42 -20.42 15.80
C SER A 58 18.67 -18.93 16.07
N GLU A 59 17.85 -18.02 15.53
CA GLU A 59 17.92 -16.57 15.77
C GLU A 59 17.71 -16.19 17.23
N GLU A 60 16.66 -16.73 17.86
CA GLU A 60 16.32 -16.44 19.26
C GLU A 60 17.47 -16.88 20.19
N VAL A 61 18.08 -18.04 19.88
CA VAL A 61 19.23 -18.56 20.62
C VAL A 61 20.49 -17.72 20.37
N CYS A 62 20.76 -17.33 19.13
CA CYS A 62 21.86 -16.44 18.77
C CYS A 62 21.76 -15.11 19.53
N GLU A 63 20.58 -14.51 19.54
CA GLU A 63 20.28 -13.25 20.21
C GLU A 63 20.50 -13.33 21.73
N ALA A 64 19.91 -14.32 22.40
CA ALA A 64 20.06 -14.52 23.83
C ALA A 64 21.54 -14.72 24.23
N VAL A 65 22.27 -15.55 23.48
CA VAL A 65 23.70 -15.80 23.71
C VAL A 65 24.52 -14.53 23.47
N LEU A 66 24.33 -13.83 22.34
CA LEU A 66 25.07 -12.60 22.06
C LEU A 66 24.84 -11.51 23.10
N ARG A 67 23.59 -11.32 23.55
CA ARG A 67 23.27 -10.37 24.63
C ARG A 67 23.90 -10.77 25.95
N LYS A 68 23.89 -12.06 26.32
CA LYS A 68 24.50 -12.53 27.57
C LYS A 68 26.00 -12.25 27.63
N PHE A 69 26.68 -12.34 26.49
CA PHE A 69 28.10 -12.02 26.35
C PHE A 69 28.39 -10.53 26.09
N GLN A 70 27.37 -9.66 26.07
CA GLN A 70 27.51 -8.23 25.73
C GLN A 70 28.21 -8.02 24.37
N ARG A 71 27.93 -8.90 23.40
CA ARG A 71 28.49 -8.89 22.04
C ARG A 71 27.42 -8.68 20.99
N TRP A 72 26.25 -8.22 21.40
CA TRP A 72 25.17 -7.84 20.50
C TRP A 72 25.64 -6.69 19.58
N PRO A 73 25.47 -6.78 18.25
CA PRO A 73 26.04 -5.84 17.31
C PRO A 73 25.24 -4.52 17.20
N ASP A 74 24.95 -3.87 18.33
CA ASP A 74 24.09 -2.68 18.44
C ASP A 74 24.39 -1.61 17.40
N THR A 75 25.67 -1.24 17.26
CA THR A 75 26.09 -0.17 16.34
C THR A 75 25.84 -0.51 14.89
N LYS A 76 26.11 -1.76 14.47
CA LYS A 76 25.89 -2.19 13.09
C LYS A 76 24.40 -2.30 12.78
N MET A 77 23.60 -2.85 13.69
CA MET A 77 22.15 -2.94 13.49
C MET A 77 21.50 -1.55 13.44
N ALA A 78 21.91 -0.63 14.31
CA ALA A 78 21.44 0.75 14.26
C ALA A 78 21.82 1.45 12.94
N GLN A 79 23.06 1.27 12.47
CA GLN A 79 23.51 1.82 11.17
C GLN A 79 22.72 1.24 10.00
N THR A 80 22.47 -0.07 9.99
CA THR A 80 21.70 -0.72 8.93
C THR A 80 20.23 -0.30 8.97
N SER A 81 19.60 -0.25 10.15
CA SER A 81 18.24 0.27 10.29
C SER A 81 18.13 1.70 9.75
N ALA A 82 19.01 2.60 10.21
CA ALA A 82 18.99 3.99 9.77
C ALA A 82 19.18 4.13 8.25
N HIS A 83 20.06 3.32 7.65
CA HIS A 83 20.26 3.32 6.21
C HIS A 83 19.00 2.89 5.44
N TYR A 84 18.32 1.82 5.88
CA TYR A 84 17.07 1.38 5.26
C TYR A 84 15.91 2.34 5.53
N ASP A 85 15.86 2.98 6.69
CA ASP A 85 14.87 4.03 7.00
C ASP A 85 15.03 5.22 6.04
N GLU A 86 16.26 5.66 5.77
CA GLU A 86 16.55 6.70 4.77
C GLU A 86 16.13 6.28 3.35
N LEU A 87 16.41 5.02 2.96
CA LEU A 87 16.00 4.47 1.67
C LEU A 87 14.47 4.43 1.55
N ILE A 88 13.77 3.89 2.54
CA ILE A 88 12.30 3.81 2.57
C ILE A 88 11.71 5.21 2.50
N GLN A 89 12.25 6.18 3.26
CA GLN A 89 11.79 7.56 3.22
C GLN A 89 11.94 8.16 1.83
N LYS A 90 13.11 7.97 1.21
CA LYS A 90 13.37 8.46 -0.15
C LYS A 90 12.42 7.82 -1.17
N THR A 91 12.25 6.50 -1.12
CA THR A 91 11.33 5.78 -2.02
C THR A 91 9.89 6.24 -1.84
N ASN A 92 9.41 6.45 -0.61
CA ASN A 92 8.07 6.99 -0.37
C ASN A 92 7.91 8.39 -0.99
N GLN A 93 8.95 9.24 -0.91
CA GLN A 93 8.94 10.57 -1.51
C GLN A 93 8.90 10.49 -3.04
N ASP A 94 9.75 9.65 -3.63
CA ASP A 94 9.79 9.43 -5.08
C ASP A 94 8.43 8.90 -5.59
N CYS A 95 7.80 7.97 -4.85
CA CYS A 95 6.44 7.49 -5.17
C CYS A 95 5.40 8.62 -5.10
N GLN A 96 5.43 9.43 -4.05
CA GLN A 96 4.51 10.55 -3.90
C GLN A 96 4.64 11.55 -5.05
N GLU A 97 5.87 11.90 -5.44
CA GLU A 97 6.13 12.80 -6.57
C GLU A 97 5.61 12.23 -7.89
N GLN A 98 5.82 10.95 -8.15
CA GLN A 98 5.30 10.28 -9.36
C GLN A 98 3.78 10.28 -9.42
N VAL A 99 3.10 9.94 -8.32
CA VAL A 99 1.63 9.96 -8.24
C VAL A 99 1.11 11.38 -8.44
N GLN A 100 1.75 12.39 -7.83
CA GLN A 100 1.36 13.78 -8.00
C GLN A 100 1.49 14.26 -9.46
N LEU A 101 2.58 13.91 -10.14
CA LEU A 101 2.76 14.24 -11.55
C LEU A 101 1.70 13.58 -12.43
N TYR A 102 1.41 12.29 -12.17
CA TYR A 102 0.35 11.57 -12.87
C TYR A 102 -1.02 12.23 -12.68
N ILE A 103 -1.40 12.51 -11.43
CA ILE A 103 -2.69 13.14 -11.10
C ILE A 103 -2.78 14.55 -11.70
N GLN A 104 -1.69 15.31 -11.70
CA GLN A 104 -1.64 16.64 -12.33
C GLN A 104 -1.79 16.57 -13.85
N ASP A 105 -1.20 15.58 -14.52
CA ASP A 105 -1.35 15.36 -15.95
C ASP A 105 -2.81 15.03 -16.31
N VAL A 106 -3.43 14.07 -15.59
CA VAL A 106 -4.85 13.72 -15.77
C VAL A 106 -5.75 14.94 -15.52
N ARG A 107 -5.52 15.68 -14.43
CA ARG A 107 -6.25 16.93 -14.12
C ARG A 107 -6.10 17.94 -15.25
N GLY A 108 -4.87 18.15 -15.74
CA GLY A 108 -4.56 19.10 -16.81
C GLY A 108 -5.30 18.77 -18.10
N LYS A 109 -5.27 17.51 -18.52
CA LYS A 109 -5.95 17.02 -19.73
C LYS A 109 -7.47 17.16 -19.64
N LEU A 110 -8.08 16.75 -18.53
CA LEU A 110 -9.52 16.87 -18.32
C LEU A 110 -9.98 18.33 -18.25
N ASN A 111 -9.21 19.21 -17.63
CA ASN A 111 -9.53 20.65 -17.58
C ASN A 111 -9.37 21.33 -18.94
N ALA A 112 -8.28 21.04 -19.66
CA ALA A 112 -8.03 21.59 -20.99
C ALA A 112 -9.09 21.13 -22.02
N GLY A 113 -9.64 19.93 -21.80
CA GLY A 113 -10.63 19.29 -22.64
C GLY A 113 -12.09 19.40 -22.21
N ALA A 114 -12.38 20.05 -21.09
CA ALA A 114 -13.72 20.06 -20.51
C ALA A 114 -14.75 20.67 -21.47
N ASN A 115 -14.41 21.77 -22.13
CA ASN A 115 -15.32 22.40 -23.10
C ASN A 115 -15.60 21.47 -24.30
N ALA A 116 -14.59 20.74 -24.79
CA ALA A 116 -14.71 19.80 -25.89
C ALA A 116 -15.59 18.60 -25.50
N LEU A 117 -15.41 18.06 -24.29
CA LEU A 117 -16.25 17.01 -23.72
C LEU A 117 -17.73 17.39 -23.66
N PHE A 118 -18.01 18.67 -23.41
CA PHE A 118 -19.36 19.23 -23.36
C PHE A 118 -19.80 19.91 -24.67
N TRP A 119 -19.11 19.68 -25.79
CA TRP A 119 -19.42 20.25 -27.12
C TRP A 119 -19.52 21.79 -27.17
N LEU A 120 -19.01 22.49 -26.14
CA LEU A 120 -19.05 23.93 -26.08
C LEU A 120 -18.23 24.57 -27.20
N ASP A 121 -17.15 23.93 -27.65
CA ASP A 121 -16.32 24.45 -28.75
C ASP A 121 -17.05 24.43 -30.11
N LEU A 122 -18.06 23.57 -30.26
CA LEU A 122 -18.91 23.52 -31.46
C LEU A 122 -20.12 24.46 -31.34
N LEU A 123 -20.67 24.61 -30.14
CA LEU A 123 -21.86 25.42 -29.87
C LEU A 123 -21.54 26.91 -29.70
N GLN A 124 -20.39 27.22 -29.10
CA GLN A 124 -19.81 28.54 -28.92
C GLN A 124 -18.40 28.50 -29.48
N PRO A 125 -18.23 28.59 -30.80
CA PRO A 125 -16.90 28.60 -31.40
C PRO A 125 -16.10 29.79 -30.85
N LEU A 126 -15.23 29.48 -29.90
CA LEU A 126 -14.31 30.44 -29.30
C LEU A 126 -13.29 30.87 -30.36
N THR A 127 -12.73 32.07 -30.20
CA THR A 127 -11.69 32.59 -31.10
C THR A 127 -10.40 31.74 -31.07
N HIS A 128 -10.27 30.87 -30.07
CA HIS A 128 -9.21 29.89 -29.92
C HIS A 128 -9.84 28.49 -29.79
N GLN A 129 -9.40 27.53 -30.62
CA GLN A 129 -9.86 26.14 -30.55
C GLN A 129 -9.56 25.51 -29.19
N ALA A 130 -10.32 24.48 -28.84
CA ALA A 130 -10.07 23.62 -27.69
C ALA A 130 -8.58 23.22 -27.63
N SER A 131 -7.98 23.28 -26.44
CA SER A 131 -6.57 22.89 -26.27
C SER A 131 -6.36 21.38 -26.44
N MET A 132 -7.43 20.58 -26.43
CA MET A 132 -7.39 19.13 -26.64
C MET A 132 -8.64 18.66 -27.40
N PRO A 133 -8.51 17.78 -28.41
CA PRO A 133 -9.64 17.18 -29.12
C PRO A 133 -10.56 16.37 -28.20
N ARG A 134 -11.85 16.31 -28.53
CA ARG A 134 -12.86 15.65 -27.70
C ARG A 134 -12.56 14.15 -27.51
N GLU A 135 -12.15 13.47 -28.58
CA GLU A 135 -11.86 12.04 -28.56
C GLU A 135 -10.74 11.71 -27.57
N GLU A 136 -9.66 12.50 -27.56
CA GLU A 136 -8.54 12.32 -26.65
C GLU A 136 -8.97 12.51 -25.19
N VAL A 137 -9.76 13.55 -24.89
CA VAL A 137 -10.23 13.81 -23.51
C VAL A 137 -11.23 12.74 -23.07
N GLN A 138 -12.04 12.23 -24.00
CA GLN A 138 -12.96 11.13 -23.75
C GLN A 138 -12.22 9.85 -23.37
N GLU A 139 -11.12 9.52 -24.06
CA GLU A 139 -10.24 8.40 -23.70
C GLU A 139 -9.64 8.59 -22.30
N VAL A 140 -9.14 9.79 -21.98
CA VAL A 140 -8.62 10.11 -20.64
C VAL A 140 -9.71 9.92 -19.56
N LEU A 141 -10.94 10.38 -19.82
CA LEU A 141 -12.06 10.20 -18.89
C LEU A 141 -12.41 8.71 -18.70
N ILE A 142 -12.42 7.92 -19.77
CA ILE A 142 -12.70 6.48 -19.70
C ILE A 142 -11.60 5.76 -18.91
N ALA A 143 -10.33 6.06 -19.19
CA ALA A 143 -9.20 5.49 -18.46
C ALA A 143 -9.28 5.81 -16.96
N LEU A 144 -9.60 7.07 -16.60
CA LEU A 144 -9.84 7.45 -15.20
C LEU A 144 -10.99 6.64 -14.58
N LEU A 145 -12.11 6.47 -15.29
CA LEU A 145 -13.26 5.71 -14.79
C LEU A 145 -12.94 4.23 -14.55
N GLU A 146 -12.05 3.64 -15.37
CA GLU A 146 -11.56 2.28 -15.20
C GLU A 146 -10.59 2.17 -14.03
N GLU A 147 -9.68 3.12 -13.89
CA GLU A 147 -8.71 3.17 -12.78
C GLU A 147 -9.40 3.31 -11.42
N LEU A 148 -10.42 4.16 -11.32
CA LEU A 148 -11.21 4.31 -10.10
C LEU A 148 -11.89 3.01 -9.65
N LYS A 149 -12.18 2.09 -10.59
CA LYS A 149 -12.74 0.77 -10.30
C LYS A 149 -11.67 -0.28 -10.02
N SER A 150 -10.46 -0.12 -10.54
CA SER A 150 -9.37 -1.09 -10.38
C SER A 150 -8.61 -0.89 -9.07
N VAL A 151 -8.51 0.36 -8.58
CA VAL A 151 -7.87 0.65 -7.29
C VAL A 151 -8.79 0.25 -6.15
N GLU A 152 -8.28 -0.63 -5.28
CA GLU A 152 -9.05 -1.24 -4.20
C GLU A 152 -9.64 -0.19 -3.25
N GLY A 153 -10.95 -0.26 -3.02
CA GLY A 153 -11.66 0.58 -2.04
C GLY A 153 -11.94 2.02 -2.48
N VAL A 154 -11.33 2.51 -3.57
CA VAL A 154 -11.55 3.89 -4.08
C VAL A 154 -12.99 4.08 -4.54
N PHE A 155 -13.50 3.17 -5.36
CA PHE A 155 -14.87 3.24 -5.85
C PHE A 155 -15.88 3.21 -4.70
N GLU A 156 -15.70 2.31 -3.73
CA GLU A 156 -16.54 2.19 -2.55
C GLU A 156 -16.48 3.44 -1.67
N GLN A 157 -15.29 4.01 -1.48
CA GLN A 157 -15.09 5.25 -0.70
C GLN A 157 -15.82 6.42 -1.35
N LEU A 158 -15.71 6.56 -2.67
CA LEU A 158 -16.39 7.61 -3.42
C LEU A 158 -17.92 7.41 -3.38
N MET A 159 -18.41 6.17 -3.54
CA MET A 159 -19.86 5.86 -3.49
C MET A 159 -20.45 6.13 -2.11
N LYS A 160 -19.71 5.82 -1.02
CA LYS A 160 -20.12 6.10 0.36
C LYS A 160 -20.16 7.59 0.66
N THR A 161 -19.18 8.35 0.17
CA THR A 161 -19.04 9.78 0.45
C THR A 161 -20.07 10.61 -0.31
N ASN A 162 -20.32 10.26 -1.58
CA ASN A 162 -21.28 10.97 -2.41
C ASN A 162 -21.81 10.07 -3.53
N GLU A 163 -22.98 9.47 -3.33
CA GLU A 163 -23.65 8.63 -4.34
C GLU A 163 -23.84 9.30 -5.73
N ARG A 164 -23.70 10.63 -5.82
CA ARG A 164 -23.79 11.36 -7.09
C ARG A 164 -22.48 11.42 -7.86
N PHE A 165 -21.33 11.13 -7.25
CA PHE A 165 -20.02 11.34 -7.88
C PHE A 165 -19.93 10.63 -9.24
N TRP A 166 -20.38 9.37 -9.31
CA TRP A 166 -20.34 8.59 -10.54
C TRP A 166 -21.22 9.19 -11.63
N ARG A 167 -22.37 9.75 -11.25
CA ARG A 167 -23.30 10.42 -12.17
C ARG A 167 -22.75 11.75 -12.68
N VAL A 168 -22.02 12.47 -11.83
CA VAL A 168 -21.31 13.71 -12.22
C VAL A 168 -20.19 13.36 -13.19
N LEU A 169 -19.31 12.43 -12.83
CA LEU A 169 -18.14 12.07 -13.63
C LEU A 169 -18.53 11.56 -15.02
N THR A 170 -19.55 10.71 -15.11
CA THR A 170 -20.06 10.15 -16.38
C THR A 170 -21.02 11.09 -17.14
N LEU A 171 -21.28 12.30 -16.64
CA LEU A 171 -22.24 13.22 -17.24
C LEU A 171 -21.96 13.50 -18.73
N PRO A 172 -20.73 13.82 -19.17
CA PRO A 172 -20.45 14.10 -20.58
C PRO A 172 -20.86 12.93 -21.48
N LEU A 173 -20.54 11.70 -21.07
CA LEU A 173 -20.85 10.48 -21.81
C LEU A 173 -22.37 10.23 -21.92
N ARG A 174 -23.13 10.62 -20.90
CA ARG A 174 -24.60 10.46 -20.87
C ARG A 174 -25.34 11.54 -21.66
N LEU A 175 -24.72 12.71 -21.83
CA LEU A 175 -25.28 13.81 -22.60
C LEU A 175 -25.13 13.57 -24.11
N GLU A 176 -24.07 12.88 -24.55
CA GLU A 176 -23.79 12.57 -25.97
C GLU A 176 -25.01 12.10 -26.78
N PRO A 177 -25.74 11.04 -26.39
CA PRO A 177 -26.89 10.57 -27.15
C PRO A 177 -28.04 11.59 -27.21
N LEU A 178 -28.18 12.44 -26.19
CA LEU A 178 -29.22 13.47 -26.16
C LEU A 178 -28.90 14.61 -27.14
N PHE A 179 -27.65 15.05 -27.20
CA PHE A 179 -27.19 16.05 -28.18
C PHE A 179 -27.27 15.53 -29.62
N ARG A 180 -26.93 14.26 -29.85
CA ARG A 180 -27.16 13.59 -31.15
C ARG A 180 -28.63 13.65 -31.55
N GLY A 181 -29.53 13.31 -30.64
CA GLY A 181 -30.97 13.32 -30.90
C GLY A 181 -31.52 14.70 -31.26
N VAL A 182 -31.15 15.73 -30.50
CA VAL A 182 -31.58 17.12 -30.78
C VAL A 182 -31.04 17.61 -32.12
N SER A 183 -29.76 17.35 -32.40
CA SER A 183 -29.13 17.78 -33.65
C SER A 183 -29.81 17.13 -34.85
N MET A 184 -30.09 15.82 -34.77
CA MET A 184 -30.79 15.10 -35.81
C MET A 184 -32.19 15.65 -36.08
N LEU A 185 -32.98 15.88 -35.02
CA LEU A 185 -34.33 16.45 -35.17
C LEU A 185 -34.29 17.83 -35.83
N ALA A 186 -33.32 18.66 -35.46
CA ALA A 186 -33.14 19.98 -36.05
C ALA A 186 -32.75 19.90 -37.54
N LEU A 187 -31.78 19.05 -37.90
CA LEU A 187 -31.30 18.88 -39.28
C LEU A 187 -32.36 18.25 -40.20
N CYS A 188 -33.21 17.37 -39.68
CA CYS A 188 -34.32 16.78 -40.44
C CYS A 188 -35.54 17.71 -40.60
N GLY A 189 -35.47 18.96 -40.12
CA GLY A 189 -36.56 19.94 -40.25
C GLY A 189 -37.68 19.79 -39.21
N HIS A 190 -37.50 18.97 -38.16
CA HIS A 190 -38.45 18.81 -37.07
C HIS A 190 -38.23 19.84 -35.95
N ALA A 191 -38.27 21.13 -36.31
CA ALA A 191 -37.92 22.24 -35.41
C ALA A 191 -38.75 22.28 -34.11
N ALA A 192 -40.04 21.94 -34.16
CA ALA A 192 -40.90 21.89 -32.97
C ALA A 192 -40.44 20.82 -31.96
N SER A 193 -40.15 19.61 -32.45
CA SER A 193 -39.67 18.49 -31.62
C SER A 193 -38.24 18.74 -31.11
N ALA A 194 -37.38 19.35 -31.92
CA ALA A 194 -36.06 19.78 -31.48
C ALA A 194 -36.16 20.81 -30.34
N ASN A 195 -37.06 21.79 -30.45
CA ASN A 195 -37.33 22.79 -29.40
C ASN A 195 -37.84 22.16 -28.10
N GLU A 196 -38.78 21.21 -28.17
CA GLU A 196 -39.26 20.48 -26.99
C GLU A 196 -38.13 19.69 -26.30
N ALA A 197 -37.32 18.96 -27.08
CA ALA A 197 -36.18 18.22 -26.56
C ALA A 197 -35.13 19.14 -25.92
N MET A 198 -34.89 20.33 -26.50
CA MET A 198 -34.01 21.34 -25.92
C MET A 198 -34.55 21.91 -24.60
N GLN A 199 -35.85 22.17 -24.50
CA GLN A 199 -36.45 22.61 -23.23
C GLN A 199 -36.29 21.55 -22.13
N LEU A 200 -36.43 20.26 -22.48
CA LEU A 200 -36.19 19.16 -21.55
C LEU A 200 -34.72 19.09 -21.09
N LEU A 201 -33.76 19.30 -21.99
CA LEU A 201 -32.34 19.39 -21.65
C LEU A 201 -32.02 20.61 -20.77
N ALA A 202 -32.59 21.77 -21.08
CA ALA A 202 -32.43 22.98 -20.28
C ALA A 202 -32.99 22.78 -18.87
N MET A 203 -34.20 22.22 -18.74
CA MET A 203 -34.78 21.88 -17.44
C MET A 203 -33.95 20.84 -16.68
N PHE A 204 -33.39 19.84 -17.36
CA PHE A 204 -32.47 18.89 -16.73
C PHE A 204 -31.23 19.60 -16.20
N ALA A 205 -30.65 20.52 -16.97
CA ALA A 205 -29.45 21.22 -16.57
C ALA A 205 -29.68 22.22 -15.44
N GLU A 206 -30.79 22.94 -15.48
CA GLU A 206 -31.26 23.78 -14.38
C GLU A 206 -31.49 22.94 -13.13
N GLN A 207 -32.13 21.77 -13.23
CA GLN A 207 -32.29 20.88 -12.09
C GLN A 207 -30.93 20.40 -11.57
N TYR A 208 -30.06 19.92 -12.45
CA TYR A 208 -28.72 19.46 -12.09
C TYR A 208 -27.92 20.52 -11.33
N THR A 209 -27.95 21.78 -11.80
CA THR A 209 -27.21 22.91 -11.22
C THR A 209 -27.91 23.55 -10.01
N ALA A 210 -29.24 23.52 -9.93
CA ALA A 210 -30.02 24.13 -8.85
C ALA A 210 -30.18 23.25 -7.60
N PHE A 211 -29.83 21.96 -7.64
CA PHE A 211 -30.03 21.05 -6.51
C PHE A 211 -28.90 21.13 -5.45
N PRO A 212 -29.16 21.64 -4.23
CA PRO A 212 -28.26 21.42 -3.11
C PRO A 212 -28.39 19.97 -2.63
N ARG A 213 -27.28 19.23 -2.63
CA ARG A 213 -26.87 18.14 -1.71
C ARG A 213 -27.87 17.08 -1.18
N ASN A 214 -29.13 16.97 -1.64
CA ASN A 214 -30.12 16.06 -1.05
C ASN A 214 -30.66 14.99 -2.01
N LYS A 215 -30.77 13.79 -1.44
CA LYS A 215 -31.03 12.45 -2.00
C LYS A 215 -32.33 12.28 -2.80
N ARG A 216 -32.48 12.96 -3.94
CA ARG A 216 -33.40 12.51 -4.99
C ARG A 216 -32.65 12.23 -6.29
N ALA A 217 -32.96 11.07 -6.85
CA ALA A 217 -32.37 10.54 -8.07
C ALA A 217 -32.83 11.38 -9.25
N LEU A 218 -31.86 11.91 -10.01
CA LEU A 218 -32.09 12.43 -11.35
C LEU A 218 -32.60 11.27 -12.20
N LEU A 219 -33.92 11.23 -12.44
CA LEU A 219 -34.53 10.40 -13.46
C LEU A 219 -34.26 11.04 -14.82
N VAL A 220 -33.02 10.90 -15.31
CA VAL A 220 -32.81 10.84 -16.77
C VAL A 220 -33.13 9.42 -17.19
N GLY A 221 -34.41 9.07 -17.06
CA GLY A 221 -34.95 7.78 -17.45
C GLY A 221 -35.75 7.97 -18.72
N LEU A 222 -35.17 7.55 -19.84
CA LEU A 222 -35.88 7.02 -21.01
C LEU A 222 -36.76 7.95 -21.86
N SER A 223 -37.28 9.08 -21.36
CA SER A 223 -38.33 9.82 -22.10
C SER A 223 -37.83 10.62 -23.31
N ILE A 224 -36.59 11.15 -23.30
CA ILE A 224 -36.03 11.91 -24.44
C ILE A 224 -35.54 10.93 -25.52
N VAL A 225 -34.87 9.86 -25.13
CA VAL A 225 -34.37 8.83 -26.07
C VAL A 225 -35.53 8.07 -26.73
N ALA A 226 -36.64 7.83 -26.01
CA ALA A 226 -37.82 7.18 -26.57
C ALA A 226 -38.61 8.04 -27.57
N SER A 227 -38.53 9.37 -27.48
CA SER A 227 -39.21 10.30 -28.38
C SER A 227 -38.38 10.66 -29.62
N VAL A 228 -37.07 10.39 -29.60
CA VAL A 228 -36.17 10.61 -30.74
C VAL A 228 -36.26 9.47 -31.76
N GLY A 229 -36.78 8.28 -31.45
CA GLY A 229 -36.85 7.20 -32.45
C GLY A 229 -35.47 6.71 -32.94
N THR A 230 -35.45 5.61 -33.70
CA THR A 230 -34.23 5.03 -34.28
C THR A 230 -33.84 5.76 -35.55
N PHE A 231 -33.09 6.86 -35.41
CA PHE A 231 -32.45 7.55 -36.53
C PHE A 231 -31.04 6.99 -36.78
N PRO A 232 -30.54 7.04 -38.03
CA PRO A 232 -29.16 6.65 -38.33
C PRO A 232 -28.18 7.49 -37.51
N ILE A 233 -27.09 6.85 -37.07
CA ILE A 233 -26.00 7.48 -36.32
C ILE A 233 -25.34 8.51 -37.24
N SER A 234 -25.81 9.76 -37.21
CA SER A 234 -25.08 10.85 -37.85
C SER A 234 -23.96 11.30 -36.95
N ASP A 235 -22.89 11.69 -37.62
CA ASP A 235 -21.72 12.28 -37.02
C ASP A 235 -22.09 13.61 -36.33
N LEU A 236 -21.49 13.89 -35.17
CA LEU A 236 -21.81 15.05 -34.33
C LEU A 236 -21.35 16.38 -34.94
N SER A 237 -20.67 16.33 -36.08
CA SER A 237 -20.25 17.46 -36.92
C SER A 237 -21.40 18.40 -37.29
N GLY A 238 -22.63 17.90 -37.37
CA GLY A 238 -23.84 18.71 -37.60
C GLY A 238 -24.22 19.67 -36.47
N LEU A 239 -23.64 19.56 -35.26
CA LEU A 239 -23.88 20.52 -34.16
C LEU A 239 -23.42 21.94 -34.52
N GLY A 240 -22.31 22.06 -35.26
CA GLY A 240 -21.81 23.35 -35.72
C GLY A 240 -22.68 23.98 -36.81
N GLU A 241 -23.47 23.15 -37.51
CA GLU A 241 -24.37 23.55 -38.61
C GLU A 241 -25.76 23.97 -38.10
N LEU A 242 -26.02 23.83 -36.80
CA LEU A 242 -27.27 24.29 -36.18
C LEU A 242 -27.43 25.81 -36.30
N LEU A 243 -28.68 26.23 -36.45
CA LEU A 243 -29.04 27.65 -36.41
C LEU A 243 -28.63 28.27 -35.07
N GLU A 244 -28.20 29.53 -35.11
CA GLU A 244 -27.67 30.27 -33.94
C GLU A 244 -28.57 30.23 -32.69
N PRO A 245 -29.92 30.37 -32.79
CA PRO A 245 -30.79 30.26 -31.62
C PRO A 245 -30.73 28.88 -30.93
N PHE A 246 -30.54 27.80 -31.69
CA PHE A 246 -30.40 26.45 -31.16
C PHE A 246 -29.05 26.28 -30.45
N ARG A 247 -27.97 26.85 -31.01
CA ARG A 247 -26.64 26.80 -30.40
C ARG A 247 -26.58 27.60 -29.08
N ASP A 248 -27.19 28.78 -29.04
CA ASP A 248 -27.28 29.60 -27.84
C ASP A 248 -28.09 28.93 -26.72
N GLN A 249 -29.21 28.30 -27.08
CA GLN A 249 -30.06 27.59 -26.13
C GLN A 249 -29.39 26.35 -25.54
N LEU A 250 -28.56 25.65 -26.33
CA LEU A 250 -27.81 24.47 -25.89
C LEU A 250 -26.54 24.81 -25.11
N SER A 251 -25.84 25.90 -25.45
CA SER A 251 -24.57 26.25 -24.81
C SER A 251 -24.75 26.75 -23.37
N LYS A 252 -25.75 27.60 -23.13
CA LYS A 252 -26.03 28.19 -21.80
C LYS A 252 -26.11 27.16 -20.65
N PRO A 253 -26.87 26.04 -20.74
CA PRO A 253 -26.90 25.04 -19.68
C PRO A 253 -25.56 24.32 -19.49
N LEU A 254 -24.81 24.09 -20.57
CA LEU A 254 -23.52 23.39 -20.52
C LEU A 254 -22.43 24.23 -19.87
N THR A 255 -22.40 25.54 -20.13
CA THR A 255 -21.50 26.49 -19.47
C THR A 255 -21.66 26.48 -17.95
N LEU A 256 -22.86 26.18 -17.44
CA LEU A 256 -23.12 26.07 -15.99
C LEU A 256 -22.73 24.69 -15.42
N MET A 257 -22.73 23.64 -16.24
CA MET A 257 -22.37 22.28 -15.82
C MET A 257 -20.86 22.06 -15.74
N VAL A 258 -20.10 22.65 -16.66
CA VAL A 258 -18.63 22.45 -16.76
C VAL A 258 -17.91 22.75 -15.43
N PRO A 259 -18.14 23.88 -14.74
CA PRO A 259 -17.47 24.16 -13.48
C PRO A 259 -17.79 23.15 -12.36
N ASP A 260 -19.04 22.69 -12.27
CA ASP A 260 -19.44 21.67 -11.29
C ASP A 260 -18.81 20.30 -11.61
N TRP A 261 -18.73 19.96 -12.90
CA TRP A 261 -18.06 18.75 -13.36
C TRP A 261 -16.56 18.78 -13.03
N ILE A 262 -15.86 19.88 -13.34
CA ILE A 262 -14.44 20.07 -12.99
C ILE A 262 -14.23 19.93 -11.48
N ALA A 263 -15.05 20.57 -10.66
CA ALA A 263 -14.97 20.44 -9.21
C ALA A 263 -15.24 19.00 -8.73
N GLY A 264 -16.09 18.26 -9.44
CA GLY A 264 -16.33 16.83 -9.22
C GLY A 264 -15.10 15.98 -9.54
N VAL A 265 -14.46 16.21 -10.68
CA VAL A 265 -13.22 15.56 -11.11
C VAL A 265 -12.10 15.82 -10.10
N ASP A 266 -11.89 17.06 -9.67
CA ASP A 266 -10.83 17.42 -8.72
C ASP A 266 -10.94 16.65 -7.41
N ARG A 267 -12.15 16.51 -6.88
CA ARG A 267 -12.39 15.73 -5.64
C ARG A 267 -12.07 14.26 -5.82
N VAL A 268 -12.43 13.69 -6.96
CA VAL A 268 -12.17 12.29 -7.28
C VAL A 268 -10.67 12.05 -7.42
N LEU A 269 -9.97 12.95 -8.11
CA LEU A 269 -8.52 12.89 -8.27
C LEU A 269 -7.78 13.00 -6.94
N SER A 270 -8.24 13.83 -5.99
CA SER A 270 -7.64 13.89 -4.65
C SER A 270 -7.78 12.58 -3.87
N VAL A 271 -8.92 11.90 -3.97
CA VAL A 271 -9.11 10.59 -3.34
C VAL A 271 -8.22 9.53 -4.00
N LEU A 272 -8.16 9.55 -5.33
CA LEU A 272 -7.31 8.65 -6.10
C LEU A 272 -5.82 8.86 -5.78
N GLU A 273 -5.37 10.11 -5.66
CA GLU A 273 -4.01 10.49 -5.27
C GLU A 273 -3.62 9.85 -3.94
N GLU A 274 -4.47 9.96 -2.91
CA GLU A 274 -4.21 9.39 -1.59
C GLU A 274 -4.11 7.86 -1.65
N SER A 275 -5.05 7.20 -2.34
CA SER A 275 -5.07 5.74 -2.46
C SER A 275 -3.90 5.18 -3.27
N LEU A 276 -3.57 5.78 -4.41
CA LEU A 276 -2.42 5.38 -5.22
C LEU A 276 -1.10 5.59 -4.46
N THR A 277 -0.94 6.74 -3.79
CA THR A 277 0.25 7.02 -2.97
C THR A 277 0.47 5.92 -1.94
N ASN A 278 -0.58 5.55 -1.21
CA ASN A 278 -0.50 4.52 -0.18
C ASN A 278 -0.20 3.13 -0.76
N GLN A 279 -0.86 2.76 -1.87
CA GLN A 279 -0.66 1.47 -2.51
C GLN A 279 0.77 1.34 -3.05
N TRP A 280 1.26 2.33 -3.78
CA TRP A 280 2.59 2.30 -4.38
C TRP A 280 3.68 2.34 -3.32
N ALA A 281 3.53 3.20 -2.30
CA ALA A 281 4.46 3.21 -1.16
C ALA A 281 4.52 1.86 -0.45
N SER A 282 3.38 1.16 -0.30
CA SER A 282 3.36 -0.18 0.29
C SER A 282 4.05 -1.22 -0.60
N CYS A 283 3.83 -1.16 -1.91
CA CYS A 283 4.45 -2.10 -2.86
C CYS A 283 5.97 -1.92 -2.93
N GLU A 284 6.45 -0.68 -2.98
CA GLU A 284 7.88 -0.36 -3.08
C GLU A 284 8.61 -0.55 -1.74
N ARG A 285 7.91 -0.42 -0.60
CA ARG A 285 8.50 -0.65 0.73
C ARG A 285 8.71 -2.12 1.05
N ALA A 286 7.79 -3.00 0.62
CA ALA A 286 7.86 -4.44 0.92
C ALA A 286 9.22 -5.10 0.62
N PRO A 287 9.84 -4.93 -0.57
CA PRO A 287 11.16 -5.52 -0.83
C PRO A 287 12.26 -4.95 0.06
N LEU A 288 12.22 -3.64 0.37
CA LEU A 288 13.21 -3.00 1.25
C LEU A 288 13.11 -3.52 2.70
N GLU A 289 11.90 -3.78 3.19
CA GLU A 289 11.67 -4.38 4.51
C GLU A 289 12.19 -5.83 4.57
N GLU A 290 11.99 -6.61 3.50
CA GLU A 290 12.55 -7.97 3.39
C GLU A 290 14.08 -7.95 3.36
N GLU A 291 14.68 -7.04 2.59
CA GLU A 291 16.13 -6.87 2.55
C GLU A 291 16.72 -6.44 3.90
N LEU A 292 16.05 -5.51 4.61
CA LEU A 292 16.44 -5.09 5.95
C LEU A 292 16.45 -6.29 6.90
N LYS A 293 15.39 -7.12 6.86
CA LYS A 293 15.29 -8.33 7.68
C LYS A 293 16.46 -9.27 7.41
N LEU A 294 16.74 -9.60 6.15
CA LEU A 294 17.87 -10.46 5.75
C LEU A 294 19.23 -9.87 6.16
N ALA A 295 19.40 -8.55 6.03
CA ALA A 295 20.61 -7.86 6.44
C ALA A 295 20.82 -7.93 7.96
N MET A 296 19.76 -7.74 8.75
CA MET A 296 19.78 -7.87 10.20
C MET A 296 20.14 -9.30 10.63
N GLU A 297 19.48 -10.31 10.05
CA GLU A 297 19.77 -11.73 10.30
C GLU A 297 21.25 -12.04 10.03
N LYS A 298 21.78 -11.57 8.90
CA LYS A 298 23.19 -11.74 8.54
C LYS A 298 24.14 -11.10 9.55
N ILE A 299 23.83 -9.90 10.03
CA ILE A 299 24.63 -9.20 11.05
C ILE A 299 24.69 -10.01 12.35
N VAL A 300 23.54 -10.54 12.80
CA VAL A 300 23.43 -11.38 13.99
C VAL A 300 24.24 -12.67 13.81
N GLN A 301 24.08 -13.35 12.67
CA GLN A 301 24.82 -14.59 12.37
C GLN A 301 26.34 -14.37 12.29
N GLU A 302 26.80 -13.27 11.68
CA GLU A 302 28.23 -12.92 11.69
C GLU A 302 28.75 -12.64 13.10
N ALA A 303 27.99 -11.91 13.92
CA ALA A 303 28.37 -11.65 15.31
C ALA A 303 28.45 -12.94 16.11
N PHE A 304 27.49 -13.85 15.92
CA PHE A 304 27.48 -15.16 16.56
C PHE A 304 28.67 -16.01 16.10
N LYS A 305 29.00 -16.06 14.81
CA LYS A 305 30.20 -16.76 14.30
C LYS A 305 31.48 -16.24 14.95
N ARG A 306 31.61 -14.92 15.10
CA ARG A 306 32.76 -14.30 15.81
C ARG A 306 32.80 -14.70 17.28
N LEU A 307 31.66 -14.70 17.97
CA LEU A 307 31.56 -15.14 19.37
C LEU A 307 31.91 -16.63 19.51
N SER A 308 31.35 -17.50 18.69
CA SER A 308 31.62 -18.95 18.67
C SER A 308 33.09 -19.25 18.42
N HIS A 309 33.74 -18.51 17.51
CA HIS A 309 35.19 -18.61 17.32
C HIS A 309 35.97 -18.19 18.60
N ALA A 310 35.57 -17.09 19.24
CA ALA A 310 36.21 -16.61 20.47
C ALA A 310 36.02 -17.58 21.66
N LEU A 311 34.86 -18.23 21.75
CA LEU A 311 34.55 -19.28 22.72
C LEU A 311 35.40 -20.54 22.50
N ARG A 312 35.57 -20.96 21.24
CA ARG A 312 36.39 -22.12 20.87
C ARG A 312 37.87 -21.89 21.17
N THR A 313 38.36 -20.69 20.89
CA THR A 313 39.78 -20.32 21.06
C THR A 313 40.11 -19.77 22.45
N ASN A 314 39.14 -19.78 23.39
CA ASN A 314 39.30 -19.29 24.77
C ASN A 314 39.74 -17.81 24.86
N GLN A 315 39.50 -17.01 23.82
CA GLN A 315 39.94 -15.61 23.75
C GLN A 315 39.15 -14.66 24.65
N LEU A 316 38.06 -15.14 25.27
CA LEU A 316 37.18 -14.32 26.11
C LEU A 316 37.65 -14.18 27.56
N TYR A 317 38.61 -15.00 28.02
CA TYR A 317 39.11 -14.94 29.40
C TYR A 317 40.63 -15.19 29.49
N ALA A 318 41.40 -14.10 29.65
CA ALA A 318 42.84 -14.12 29.98
C ALA A 318 43.16 -14.55 31.43
N MET A 319 42.15 -15.00 32.20
CA MET A 319 42.23 -15.26 33.65
C MET A 319 42.59 -16.71 34.02
N ARG A 320 43.27 -17.48 33.16
CA ARG A 320 43.90 -18.73 33.61
C ARG A 320 45.27 -18.46 34.20
N LYS A 321 45.30 -17.97 35.45
CA LYS A 321 46.47 -18.21 36.29
C LYS A 321 46.45 -19.68 36.70
N GLY A 322 47.29 -20.48 36.02
CA GLY A 322 47.68 -21.81 36.47
C GLY A 322 46.70 -22.94 36.15
N SER A 323 46.76 -23.45 34.92
CA SER A 323 46.62 -24.90 34.66
C SER A 323 46.78 -25.15 33.15
N SER A 324 47.96 -25.59 32.76
CA SER A 324 48.18 -26.27 31.50
C SER A 324 47.48 -27.63 31.57
N VAL A 325 46.24 -27.69 31.10
CA VAL A 325 45.58 -28.97 30.85
C VAL A 325 45.03 -28.90 29.44
N ASN A 326 45.44 -29.86 28.61
CA ASN A 326 44.83 -30.18 27.33
C ASN A 326 43.34 -30.44 27.57
N GLN A 327 42.53 -29.40 27.54
CA GLN A 327 41.08 -29.51 27.68
C GLN A 327 40.49 -29.67 26.30
N THR A 328 39.89 -30.83 26.08
CA THR A 328 39.05 -31.11 24.92
C THR A 328 37.99 -30.01 24.79
N CYS A 329 37.82 -29.46 23.59
CA CYS A 329 36.78 -28.48 23.29
C CYS A 329 35.51 -29.24 22.90
N PRO A 330 34.51 -29.38 23.80
CA PRO A 330 33.29 -30.10 23.47
C PRO A 330 32.55 -29.39 22.34
N ASN A 331 32.20 -30.15 21.31
CA ASN A 331 31.32 -29.72 20.23
C ASN A 331 29.87 -30.00 20.64
N ILE A 332 29.08 -28.94 20.75
CA ILE A 332 27.72 -28.99 21.29
C ILE A 332 26.77 -28.57 20.19
N ASN A 333 26.00 -29.52 19.68
CA ASN A 333 24.83 -29.26 18.86
C ASN A 333 23.67 -28.88 19.77
N ILE A 334 22.97 -27.79 19.43
CA ILE A 334 21.70 -27.44 20.07
C ILE A 334 20.59 -27.79 19.08
N VAL A 335 19.56 -28.48 19.59
CA VAL A 335 18.40 -28.92 18.82
C VAL A 335 17.15 -28.47 19.56
N ARG A 336 16.13 -28.02 18.84
CA ARG A 336 14.81 -27.71 19.42
C ARG A 336 13.88 -28.90 19.17
N GLU A 337 13.27 -29.43 20.22
CA GLU A 337 12.15 -30.38 20.08
C GLU A 337 10.94 -29.82 20.86
N GLY A 338 9.90 -29.42 20.13
CA GLY A 338 8.75 -28.72 20.71
C GLY A 338 9.16 -27.37 21.32
N LYS A 339 8.84 -27.16 22.61
CA LYS A 339 9.19 -25.91 23.34
C LYS A 339 10.53 -25.98 24.09
N ALA A 340 11.28 -27.06 23.95
CA ALA A 340 12.51 -27.27 24.70
C ALA A 340 13.75 -27.35 23.80
N LEU A 341 14.86 -26.80 24.30
CA LEU A 341 16.18 -26.84 23.68
C LEU A 341 17.01 -27.95 24.34
N PHE A 342 17.58 -28.83 23.52
CA PHE A 342 18.37 -29.98 23.93
C PHE A 342 19.81 -29.82 23.45
N MET A 343 20.75 -30.29 24.27
CA MET A 343 22.18 -30.20 23.99
C MET A 343 22.79 -31.56 23.62
N GLN A 344 23.09 -31.78 22.35
CA GLN A 344 23.74 -33.00 21.91
C GLN A 344 25.27 -32.81 21.83
N LEU A 345 26.03 -33.67 22.51
CA LEU A 345 27.48 -33.72 22.34
C LEU A 345 27.81 -34.46 21.05
N ASN A 346 28.39 -33.75 20.08
CA ASN A 346 29.00 -34.40 18.92
C ASN A 346 30.33 -35.03 19.38
N ARG A 347 30.42 -36.35 19.23
CA ARG A 347 31.65 -37.11 19.51
C ARG A 347 32.65 -36.99 18.39
#